data_AF-A0A0E1LA35-F1
#
_entry.id   AF-A0A0E1LA35-F1
#
_cell.length_a   1.000
_cell.length_b   1.000
_cell.length_c   1.000
_cell.angle_alpha   90.00
_cell.angle_beta   90.00
_cell.angle_gamma   90.00
#
_symmetry.space_group_name_H-M   'P 1'
#
loop_
_entity.id
_entity.type
_entity.pdbx_description
1 polymer ?
#
loop_
_entity_poly.entity_id
_entity_poly.type
_entity_poly.pdbx_seq_one_letter_code
_entity_poly.pdbx_strand_id
1 'polypeptide(L)'
;MITESGIALDISCDNTPRQQVIGGTQASLNEFATLLMAAGYEPVKLGVSGAWHTRLMEDGVQAMRDYLAGLDIASPEHQVLMNVTAKSEVAPSIIKENLSLHLTHTVKWTESLDTFLNMPTPVAFLEISNKPYLGNMLNDFAGVDQQRVMHCRKAFSDAKVFK
;
A
#
# COMPACT_ATOMS: atom_id res chain seq x y z
N MET A 1 13.92 14.38 -6.53
CA MET A 1 13.40 14.34 -7.92
C MET A 1 11.98 14.90 -8.06
N ILE A 2 10.91 14.29 -7.51
CA ILE A 2 9.53 14.80 -7.72
C ILE A 2 9.40 16.27 -7.27
N THR A 3 9.72 16.56 -6.00
CA THR A 3 9.65 17.92 -5.43
C THR A 3 10.50 18.94 -6.20
N GLU A 4 11.69 18.53 -6.65
CA GLU A 4 12.62 19.39 -7.40
C GLU A 4 12.15 19.65 -8.83
N SER A 5 11.37 18.74 -9.42
CA SER A 5 10.88 18.87 -10.79
C SER A 5 9.77 19.92 -10.94
N GLY A 6 9.03 20.22 -9.86
CA GLY A 6 7.85 21.08 -9.92
C GLY A 6 6.64 20.45 -10.63
N ILE A 7 6.75 19.20 -11.09
CA ILE A 7 5.68 18.49 -11.78
C ILE A 7 4.64 18.00 -10.77
N ALA A 8 3.36 18.23 -11.07
CA ALA A 8 2.24 17.79 -10.24
C ALA A 8 2.05 16.26 -10.32
N LEU A 9 2.78 15.54 -9.46
CA LEU A 9 2.71 14.11 -9.27
C LEU A 9 2.55 13.78 -7.78
N ASP A 10 1.93 12.64 -7.50
CA ASP A 10 1.80 12.09 -6.16
C ASP A 10 2.54 10.75 -6.09
N ILE A 11 3.09 10.43 -4.92
CA ILE A 11 3.51 9.05 -4.63
C ILE A 11 2.23 8.28 -4.28
N SER A 12 1.76 7.43 -5.17
CA SER A 12 0.58 6.58 -4.96
C SER A 12 0.88 5.48 -3.95
N CYS A 13 2.02 4.81 -4.09
CA CYS A 13 2.43 3.75 -3.18
C CYS A 13 3.91 3.91 -2.83
N ASP A 14 4.19 4.09 -1.54
CA ASP A 14 5.54 3.96 -0.99
C ASP A 14 5.70 2.53 -0.48
N ASN A 15 6.11 1.65 -1.38
CA ASN A 15 6.09 0.20 -1.14
C ASN A 15 7.37 -0.28 -0.47
N THR A 16 8.53 0.05 -1.02
CA THR A 16 9.82 -0.38 -0.44
C THR A 16 10.84 0.73 -0.63
N PRO A 17 11.98 0.69 0.09
CA PRO A 17 13.09 1.62 -0.14
C PRO A 17 13.62 1.60 -1.59
N ARG A 18 13.28 0.58 -2.38
CA ARG A 18 13.74 0.39 -3.76
C ARG A 18 12.64 0.56 -4.80
N GLN A 19 11.37 0.66 -4.39
CA GLN A 19 10.25 0.67 -5.34
C GLN A 19 9.11 1.56 -4.84
N GLN A 20 8.81 2.59 -5.61
CA GLN A 20 7.69 3.51 -5.41
C GLN A 20 6.80 3.53 -6.66
N VAL A 21 5.51 3.78 -6.48
CA VAL A 21 4.56 4.01 -7.57
C VAL A 21 4.17 5.48 -7.54
N ILE A 22 4.31 6.14 -8.70
CA ILE A 22 3.91 7.54 -8.89
C ILE A 22 2.64 7.61 -9.73
N GLY A 23 1.79 8.58 -9.43
CA GLY A 23 0.55 8.82 -10.14
C GLY A 23 0.34 10.29 -10.47
N GLY A 24 -0.42 10.55 -11.51
CA GLY A 24 -0.75 11.88 -11.98
C GLY A 24 -1.34 11.85 -13.38
N THR A 25 -1.38 13.00 -14.04
CA THR A 25 -1.88 13.07 -15.41
C THR A 25 -0.91 12.37 -16.37
N GLN A 26 -1.42 11.89 -17.51
CA GLN A 26 -0.57 11.24 -18.52
C GLN A 26 0.55 12.18 -19.01
N ALA A 27 0.27 13.48 -19.13
CA ALA A 27 1.27 14.48 -19.51
C ALA A 27 2.38 14.60 -18.47
N SER A 28 2.01 14.77 -17.19
CA SER A 28 2.95 14.86 -16.06
C SER A 28 3.81 13.60 -15.91
N LEU A 29 3.20 12.41 -16.08
CA LEU A 29 3.92 11.14 -16.03
C LEU A 29 4.90 10.98 -17.19
N ASN A 30 4.53 11.40 -18.40
CA ASN A 30 5.42 11.34 -19.56
C ASN A 30 6.63 12.26 -19.38
N GLU A 31 6.39 13.48 -18.92
CA GLU A 31 7.45 14.46 -18.66
C GLU A 31 8.42 13.94 -17.59
N PHE A 32 7.89 13.44 -16.46
CA PHE A 32 8.72 12.92 -15.38
C PHE A 32 9.45 11.62 -15.76
N ALA A 33 8.84 10.76 -16.60
CA ALA A 33 9.52 9.58 -17.12
C ALA A 33 10.78 9.95 -17.92
N THR A 34 10.76 11.05 -18.69
CA THR A 34 11.96 11.57 -19.36
C THR A 34 13.05 11.98 -18.37
N LEU A 35 12.67 12.65 -17.27
CA LEU A 35 13.62 13.03 -16.21
C LEU A 35 14.23 11.79 -15.52
N LEU A 36 13.41 10.78 -15.24
CA LEU A 36 13.86 9.51 -14.66
C LEU A 36 14.87 8.80 -15.58
N MET A 37 14.55 8.67 -16.88
CA MET A 37 15.44 8.05 -17.85
C MET A 37 16.77 8.81 -18.00
N ALA A 38 16.72 10.14 -18.02
CA ALA A 38 17.93 10.97 -18.06
C ALA A 38 18.81 10.80 -16.80
N ALA A 39 18.21 10.47 -15.66
CA ALA A 39 18.90 10.16 -14.42
C ALA A 39 19.31 8.67 -14.29
N GLY A 40 19.07 7.84 -15.31
CA GLY A 40 19.46 6.43 -15.33
C GLY A 40 18.46 5.46 -14.68
N TYR A 41 17.24 5.92 -14.39
CA TYR A 41 16.17 5.06 -13.91
C TYR A 41 15.31 4.53 -15.06
N GLU A 42 14.75 3.34 -14.90
CA GLU A 42 13.82 2.72 -15.86
C GLU A 42 12.39 2.70 -15.30
N PRO A 43 11.53 3.67 -15.66
CA PRO A 43 10.15 3.69 -15.19
C PRO A 43 9.30 2.64 -15.91
N VAL A 44 8.51 1.89 -15.15
CA VAL A 44 7.55 0.90 -15.70
C VAL A 44 6.14 1.47 -15.63
N LYS A 45 5.47 1.60 -16.79
CA LYS A 45 4.07 2.01 -16.85
C LYS A 45 3.15 0.87 -16.40
N LEU A 46 2.28 1.14 -15.43
CA LEU A 46 1.29 0.18 -14.95
C LEU A 46 0.03 0.18 -15.82
N GLY A 47 -0.49 -1.01 -16.14
CA GLY A 47 -1.74 -1.21 -16.89
C GLY A 47 -2.97 -1.10 -16.00
N VAL A 48 -3.20 0.06 -15.39
CA VAL A 48 -4.31 0.32 -14.45
C VAL A 48 -5.35 1.26 -15.08
N SER A 49 -6.59 1.20 -14.56
CA SER A 49 -7.72 1.96 -15.09
C SER A 49 -7.76 3.44 -14.67
N GLY A 50 -6.92 3.85 -13.73
CA GLY A 50 -6.91 5.22 -13.20
C GLY A 50 -5.68 5.52 -12.35
N ALA A 51 -5.50 6.81 -12.02
CA ALA A 51 -4.43 7.30 -11.14
C ALA A 51 -4.82 7.13 -9.65
N TRP A 52 -4.93 5.87 -9.22
CA TRP A 52 -5.31 5.53 -7.84
C TRP A 52 -4.33 6.08 -6.80
N HIS A 53 -4.83 6.40 -5.59
CA HIS A 53 -4.03 6.95 -4.50
C HIS A 53 -3.38 8.30 -4.86
N THR A 54 -4.07 9.13 -5.64
CA THR A 54 -3.60 10.48 -6.00
C THR A 54 -4.69 11.52 -5.78
N ARG A 55 -4.30 12.80 -5.79
CA ARG A 55 -5.23 13.94 -5.73
C ARG A 55 -6.29 13.92 -6.85
N LEU A 56 -6.05 13.20 -7.94
CA LEU A 56 -7.00 13.09 -9.04
C LEU A 56 -8.26 12.26 -8.68
N MET A 57 -8.26 11.62 -7.51
CA MET A 57 -9.39 10.85 -6.99
C MET A 57 -10.24 11.61 -5.95
N GLU A 58 -9.96 12.90 -5.73
CA GLU A 58 -10.61 13.72 -4.67
C GLU A 58 -12.14 13.70 -4.76
N ASP A 59 -12.68 13.80 -5.97
CA ASP A 59 -14.14 13.78 -6.19
C ASP A 59 -14.81 12.48 -5.70
N GLY A 60 -14.06 11.39 -5.58
CA GLY A 60 -14.55 10.11 -5.07
C GLY A 60 -14.60 10.01 -3.54
N VAL A 61 -13.92 10.91 -2.81
CA VAL A 61 -13.77 10.80 -1.35
C VAL A 61 -15.12 10.97 -0.66
N GLN A 62 -15.90 11.99 -1.04
CA GLN A 62 -17.21 12.22 -0.41
C GLN A 62 -18.18 11.06 -0.69
N ALA A 63 -18.20 10.54 -1.92
CA ALA A 63 -19.02 9.39 -2.27
C ALA A 63 -18.64 8.14 -1.45
N MET A 64 -17.35 7.93 -1.19
CA MET A 64 -16.87 6.84 -0.33
C MET A 64 -17.29 7.05 1.13
N ARG A 65 -17.21 8.28 1.66
CA ARG A 65 -17.69 8.60 3.01
C ARG A 65 -19.17 8.31 3.16
N ASP A 66 -19.98 8.78 2.21
CA ASP A 66 -21.44 8.59 2.23
C ASP A 66 -21.81 7.11 2.18
N TYR A 67 -21.13 6.34 1.33
CA TYR A 67 -21.31 4.89 1.24
C TYR A 67 -20.94 4.19 2.56
N LEU A 68 -19.78 4.50 3.13
CA LEU A 68 -19.31 3.91 4.39
C LEU A 68 -20.16 4.33 5.60
N ALA A 69 -20.80 5.49 5.56
CA ALA A 69 -21.72 5.93 6.61
C ALA A 69 -22.90 4.98 6.76
N GLY A 70 -23.36 4.37 5.66
CA GLY A 70 -24.46 3.39 5.65
C GLY A 70 -24.08 1.96 6.05
N LEU A 71 -22.80 1.68 6.31
CA LEU A 71 -22.32 0.33 6.67
C LEU A 71 -22.06 0.20 8.17
N ASP A 72 -22.53 -0.86 8.79
CA ASP A 72 -22.14 -1.20 10.16
C ASP A 72 -20.81 -1.94 10.17
N ILE A 73 -19.74 -1.23 10.51
CA ILE A 73 -18.41 -1.79 10.73
C ILE A 73 -18.23 -1.98 12.23
N ALA A 74 -18.11 -3.23 12.68
CA ALA A 74 -17.78 -3.56 14.06
C ALA A 74 -16.31 -3.23 14.36
N SER A 75 -16.00 -2.97 15.64
CA SER A 75 -14.60 -2.91 16.08
C SER A 75 -13.95 -4.26 15.79
N PRO A 76 -12.80 -4.30 15.08
CA PRO A 76 -12.15 -5.55 14.76
C PRO A 76 -11.52 -6.15 16.03
N GLU A 77 -11.52 -7.48 16.12
CA GLU A 77 -10.87 -8.21 17.22
C GLU A 77 -9.34 -8.08 17.18
N HIS A 78 -8.80 -7.81 15.99
CA HIS A 78 -7.39 -7.57 15.74
C HIS A 78 -7.19 -6.16 15.20
N GLN A 79 -6.10 -5.53 15.61
CA GLN A 79 -5.74 -4.21 15.11
C GLN A 79 -5.59 -4.23 13.59
N VAL A 80 -6.13 -3.22 12.92
CA VAL A 80 -5.97 -3.02 11.48
C VAL A 80 -4.92 -1.94 11.28
N LEU A 81 -3.82 -2.29 10.61
CA LEU A 81 -2.81 -1.30 10.24
C LEU A 81 -3.29 -0.53 9.01
N MET A 82 -3.53 0.77 9.18
CA MET A 82 -4.13 1.58 8.13
C MET A 82 -3.07 2.10 7.16
N ASN A 83 -3.22 1.79 5.87
CA ASN A 83 -2.27 2.20 4.81
C ASN A 83 -2.03 3.72 4.73
N VAL A 84 -3.04 4.53 5.08
CA VAL A 84 -2.95 5.99 5.01
C VAL A 84 -2.05 6.56 6.11
N THR A 85 -2.10 5.99 7.31
CA THR A 85 -1.44 6.53 8.50
C THR A 85 -0.25 5.71 8.96
N ALA A 86 -0.10 4.48 8.47
CA ALA A 86 0.81 3.45 8.97
C ALA A 86 0.64 3.16 10.47
N LYS A 87 -0.56 3.35 11.01
CA LYS A 87 -0.88 3.15 12.43
C LYS A 87 -1.98 2.13 12.62
N SER A 88 -1.87 1.37 13.70
CA SER A 88 -2.89 0.42 14.13
C SER A 88 -4.16 1.16 14.56
N GLU A 89 -5.31 0.64 14.14
CA GLU A 89 -6.62 1.19 14.48
C GLU A 89 -7.61 0.07 14.84
N VAL A 90 -8.55 0.40 15.72
CA VAL A 90 -9.69 -0.44 16.11
C VAL A 90 -11.01 0.33 16.10
N ALA A 91 -10.98 1.67 16.15
CA ALA A 91 -12.18 2.50 16.14
C ALA A 91 -12.82 2.50 14.73
N PRO A 92 -14.06 2.00 14.59
CA PRO A 92 -14.71 1.92 13.27
C PRO A 92 -14.85 3.28 12.56
N SER A 93 -15.06 4.36 13.31
CA SER A 93 -15.15 5.72 12.74
C SER A 93 -13.85 6.15 12.08
N ILE A 94 -12.71 5.85 12.70
CA ILE A 94 -11.38 6.19 12.15
C ILE A 94 -11.03 5.27 10.99
N ILE A 95 -11.40 3.98 11.05
CA ILE A 95 -11.24 3.04 9.94
C ILE A 95 -12.01 3.55 8.70
N LYS A 96 -13.27 3.95 8.86
CA LYS A 96 -14.09 4.49 7.75
C LYS A 96 -13.48 5.73 7.13
N GLU A 97 -12.99 6.67 7.95
CA GLU A 97 -12.35 7.87 7.43
C GLU A 97 -11.08 7.52 6.66
N ASN A 98 -10.22 6.67 7.22
CA ASN A 98 -9.01 6.21 6.54
C ASN A 98 -9.31 5.46 5.23
N LEU A 99 -10.37 4.64 5.17
CA LEU A 99 -10.81 3.99 3.93
C LEU A 99 -11.24 4.99 2.86
N SER A 100 -11.86 6.10 3.27
CA SER A 100 -12.25 7.19 2.36
C SER A 100 -11.04 7.95 1.84
N LEU A 101 -10.13 8.31 2.73
CA LEU A 101 -8.88 8.99 2.39
C LEU A 101 -7.93 8.12 1.60
N HIS A 102 -8.06 6.78 1.69
CA HIS A 102 -7.23 5.85 0.94
C HIS A 102 -7.32 6.03 -0.57
N LEU A 103 -8.40 6.62 -1.09
CA LEU A 103 -8.54 6.93 -2.51
C LEU A 103 -7.47 7.92 -3.00
N THR A 104 -7.05 8.85 -2.14
CA THR A 104 -6.21 10.00 -2.52
C THR A 104 -4.84 9.99 -1.85
N HIS A 105 -4.68 9.27 -0.74
CA HIS A 105 -3.45 9.25 0.04
C HIS A 105 -2.53 8.10 -0.36
N THR A 106 -1.23 8.34 -0.24
CA THR A 106 -0.18 7.35 -0.42
C THR A 106 -0.44 6.10 0.41
N VAL A 107 -0.27 4.93 -0.19
CA VAL A 107 -0.14 3.66 0.52
C VAL A 107 1.24 3.61 1.18
N LYS A 108 1.29 3.79 2.50
CA LYS A 108 2.52 3.88 3.29
C LYS A 108 3.05 2.52 3.74
N TRP A 109 3.36 1.65 2.80
CA TRP A 109 3.75 0.27 3.10
C TRP A 109 5.16 0.19 3.70
N THR A 110 6.10 1.03 3.28
CA THR A 110 7.43 1.15 3.91
C THR A 110 7.32 1.46 5.41
N GLU A 111 6.63 2.55 5.77
CA GLU A 111 6.40 2.96 7.17
C GLU A 111 5.63 1.89 7.96
N SER A 112 4.68 1.20 7.31
CA SER A 112 3.91 0.11 7.91
C SER A 112 4.81 -1.07 8.31
N LEU A 113 5.73 -1.45 7.43
CA LEU A 113 6.67 -2.55 7.70
C LEU A 113 7.73 -2.15 8.72
N ASP A 114 8.24 -0.92 8.67
CA ASP A 114 9.15 -0.41 9.69
C ASP A 114 8.54 -0.50 11.08
N THR A 115 7.23 -0.24 11.22
CA THR A 115 6.52 -0.40 12.50
C THR A 115 6.63 -1.83 13.03
N PHE A 116 6.47 -2.85 12.19
CA PHE A 116 6.56 -4.24 12.61
C PHE A 116 8.00 -4.72 12.83
N LEU A 117 8.93 -4.32 11.97
CA LEU A 117 10.33 -4.75 12.04
C LEU A 117 11.06 -4.16 13.25
N ASN A 118 10.60 -3.02 13.76
CA ASN A 118 11.12 -2.41 14.98
C ASN A 118 10.45 -2.93 16.27
N MET A 119 9.52 -3.89 16.19
CA MET A 119 8.94 -4.50 17.38
C MET A 119 9.97 -5.39 18.12
N PRO A 120 9.97 -5.42 19.47
CA PRO A 120 10.88 -6.28 20.24
C PRO A 120 10.68 -7.77 19.98
N THR A 121 9.46 -8.17 19.59
CA THR A 121 9.12 -9.55 19.30
C THR A 121 9.05 -9.76 17.78
N PRO A 122 9.81 -10.73 17.22
CA PRO A 122 9.75 -11.02 15.80
C PRO A 122 8.34 -11.42 15.37
N VAL A 123 7.84 -10.74 14.34
CA VAL A 123 6.53 -11.02 13.74
C VAL A 123 6.62 -12.10 12.66
N ALA A 124 5.51 -12.77 12.40
CA ALA A 124 5.36 -13.64 11.23
C ALA A 124 4.36 -13.02 10.26
N PHE A 125 4.66 -13.09 8.97
CA PHE A 125 3.84 -12.55 7.91
C PHE A 125 3.14 -13.68 7.16
N LEU A 126 1.81 -13.66 7.15
CA LEU A 126 0.99 -14.54 6.33
C LEU A 126 0.31 -13.72 5.23
N GLU A 127 0.71 -13.95 3.97
CA GLU A 127 0.07 -13.30 2.83
C GLU A 127 -1.13 -14.11 2.35
N ILE A 128 -2.30 -13.46 2.35
CA ILE A 128 -3.55 -14.01 1.79
C ILE A 128 -3.81 -13.35 0.43
N SER A 129 -3.40 -14.00 -0.65
CA SER A 129 -3.54 -13.47 -2.01
C SER A 129 -3.53 -14.58 -3.06
N ASN A 130 -3.70 -14.21 -4.34
CA ASN A 130 -3.62 -15.17 -5.44
C ASN A 130 -2.18 -15.50 -5.87
N LYS A 131 -1.18 -14.69 -5.50
CA LYS A 131 0.24 -14.83 -5.82
C LYS A 131 1.02 -14.05 -4.77
N PRO A 132 2.25 -14.45 -4.41
CA PRO A 132 3.02 -13.84 -3.33
C PRO A 132 3.59 -12.47 -3.73
N TYR A 133 2.73 -11.46 -3.89
CA TYR A 133 3.17 -10.12 -4.29
C TYR A 133 3.83 -9.40 -3.13
N LEU A 134 3.14 -9.33 -1.99
CA LEU A 134 3.61 -8.58 -0.82
C LEU A 134 4.80 -9.30 -0.17
N GLY A 135 4.75 -10.63 -0.08
CA GLY A 135 5.84 -11.45 0.43
C GLY A 135 7.11 -11.30 -0.38
N ASN A 136 7.02 -11.15 -1.71
CA ASN A 136 8.19 -10.85 -2.54
C ASN A 136 8.75 -9.45 -2.27
N MET A 137 7.90 -8.45 -2.01
CA MET A 137 8.35 -7.10 -1.66
C MET A 137 9.07 -7.04 -0.30
N LEU A 138 8.77 -7.97 0.63
CA LEU A 138 9.48 -8.05 1.91
C LEU A 138 10.98 -8.29 1.76
N ASN A 139 11.44 -8.82 0.61
CA ASN A 139 12.87 -9.03 0.35
C ASN A 139 13.67 -7.72 0.28
N ASP A 140 13.02 -6.58 0.07
CA ASP A 140 13.67 -5.27 0.03
C ASP A 140 13.94 -4.67 1.43
N PHE A 141 13.41 -5.29 2.50
CA PHE A 141 13.53 -4.78 3.86
C PHE A 141 14.60 -5.53 4.65
N ALA A 142 15.55 -4.77 5.20
CA ALA A 142 16.51 -5.32 6.15
C ALA A 142 15.76 -5.78 7.43
N GLY A 143 16.15 -6.93 7.97
CA GLY A 143 15.56 -7.46 9.22
C GLY A 143 14.35 -8.36 9.04
N VAL A 144 13.83 -8.55 7.83
CA VAL A 144 12.82 -9.58 7.56
C VAL A 144 13.47 -10.97 7.64
N ASP A 145 12.97 -11.80 8.55
CA ASP A 145 13.26 -13.23 8.58
C ASP A 145 12.36 -13.98 7.59
N GLN A 146 12.94 -14.41 6.46
CA GLN A 146 12.21 -15.12 5.41
C GLN A 146 11.62 -16.46 5.87
N GLN A 147 12.11 -17.06 6.96
CA GLN A 147 11.51 -18.26 7.53
C GLN A 147 10.15 -17.98 8.19
N ARG A 148 9.86 -16.70 8.47
CA ARG A 148 8.62 -16.21 9.07
C ARG A 148 7.65 -15.60 8.07
N VAL A 149 7.96 -15.67 6.78
CA VAL A 149 7.09 -15.23 5.69
C VAL A 149 6.43 -16.45 5.04
N MET A 150 5.11 -16.45 4.96
CA MET A 150 4.34 -17.55 4.38
C MET A 150 3.23 -17.02 3.48
N HIS A 151 3.05 -17.66 2.32
CA HIS A 151 1.89 -17.42 1.45
C HIS A 151 0.78 -18.44 1.75
N CYS A 152 -0.47 -18.03 1.67
CA CYS A 152 -1.65 -18.84 2.02
C CYS A 152 -1.70 -20.20 1.32
N ARG A 153 -1.26 -20.31 0.06
CA ARG A 153 -1.18 -21.61 -0.65
C ARG A 153 -0.35 -22.65 0.09
N LYS A 154 0.78 -22.26 0.68
CA LYS A 154 1.63 -23.15 1.46
C LYS A 154 0.97 -23.46 2.81
N ALA A 155 0.43 -22.44 3.48
CA ALA A 155 -0.29 -22.60 4.73
C ALA A 155 -1.45 -23.60 4.62
N PHE A 156 -2.22 -23.51 3.53
CA PHE A 156 -3.39 -24.34 3.28
C PHE A 156 -3.07 -25.71 2.65
N SER A 157 -1.90 -25.88 2.02
CA SER A 157 -1.46 -27.21 1.57
C SER A 157 -0.95 -28.06 2.72
N ASP A 158 -0.32 -27.43 3.71
CA ASP A 158 0.24 -28.10 4.89
C ASP A 158 -0.84 -28.39 5.94
N ALA A 159 -1.91 -27.58 5.94
CA ALA A 159 -3.13 -27.85 6.69
C ALA A 159 -3.96 -28.94 5.99
N LYS A 160 -3.86 -30.20 6.46
CA LYS A 160 -4.80 -31.29 6.14
C LYS A 160 -6.23 -31.04 6.68
N VAL A 161 -6.79 -29.84 6.56
CA VAL A 161 -7.97 -29.39 7.34
C VAL A 161 -9.15 -28.91 6.48
N PHE A 162 -9.14 -29.15 5.17
CA PHE A 162 -10.34 -28.98 4.32
C PHE A 162 -10.59 -30.17 3.39
N LYS A 163 -10.49 -31.39 3.94
CA LYS A 163 -11.18 -32.57 3.40
C LYS A 163 -12.27 -32.99 4.38
#